data_AF-A0A433NAB3-F1
#
_entry.id   AF-A0A433NAB3-F1
#
_cell.length_a   1.000
_cell.length_b   1.000
_cell.length_c   1.000
_cell.angle_alpha   90.00
_cell.angle_beta   90.00
_cell.angle_gamma   90.00
#
_symmetry.space_group_name_H-M   'P 1'
#
loop_
_entity.id
_entity.type
_entity.pdbx_description
1 polymer ?
#
loop_
_entity_poly.entity_id
_entity_poly.type
_entity_poly.pdbx_seq_one_letter_code
_entity_poly.pdbx_strand_id
1 'polypeptide(L)'
;MMEMKDAPVGYCCIKLMMESMMVPLLYLILAGAYLLVIPVAVLFYLNTRWYVASSIERAFMYFLVFFFFPGLLVLSPFVNFRPKRRQIEA
;
A
#
# COMPACT_ATOMS: atom_id res chain seq x y z
N MET A 1 -18.84 7.39 35.44
CA MET A 1 -17.39 7.17 35.63
C MET A 1 -17.21 5.71 35.95
N MET A 2 -16.71 4.92 34.98
CA MET A 2 -16.55 3.48 35.12
C MET A 2 -15.18 3.22 35.74
N GLU A 3 -15.17 2.68 36.96
CA GLU A 3 -13.95 2.39 37.70
C GLU A 3 -13.12 1.29 37.02
N MET A 4 -11.90 1.66 36.65
CA MET A 4 -10.88 0.81 36.02
C MET A 4 -10.00 0.12 37.09
N LYS A 5 -10.58 -0.25 38.25
CA LYS A 5 -9.83 -0.78 39.40
C LYS A 5 -10.00 -2.27 39.66
N ASP A 6 -11.07 -2.90 39.16
CA ASP A 6 -11.38 -4.31 39.49
C ASP A 6 -11.20 -5.29 38.32
N ALA A 7 -10.50 -4.89 37.25
CA ALA A 7 -10.14 -5.84 36.20
C ALA A 7 -9.16 -6.87 36.79
N PRO A 8 -9.43 -8.19 36.71
CA PRO A 8 -8.51 -9.16 37.28
C PRO A 8 -7.16 -8.99 36.59
N VAL A 9 -6.08 -8.87 37.37
CA VAL A 9 -4.73 -8.56 36.87
C VAL A 9 -4.32 -9.48 35.69
N GLY A 10 -4.84 -10.71 35.67
CA GLY A 10 -4.68 -11.66 34.55
C GLY A 10 -5.33 -11.20 33.23
N TYR A 11 -6.49 -10.55 33.24
CA TYR A 11 -7.12 -10.00 32.03
C TYR A 11 -6.38 -8.77 31.50
N CYS A 12 -5.81 -7.93 32.38
CA CYS A 12 -4.96 -6.81 31.95
C CYS A 12 -3.66 -7.30 31.31
N CYS A 13 -3.01 -8.33 31.88
CA CYS A 13 -1.80 -8.93 31.35
C CYS A 13 -2.04 -9.63 30.00
N ILE A 14 -3.11 -10.42 29.88
CA ILE A 14 -3.51 -11.05 28.60
C ILE A 14 -3.90 -10.00 27.57
N LYS A 15 -4.62 -8.93 27.97
CA LYS A 15 -4.97 -7.84 27.07
C LYS A 15 -3.73 -7.08 26.60
N LEU A 16 -2.79 -6.77 27.48
CA LEU A 16 -1.52 -6.14 27.11
C LEU A 16 -0.65 -7.05 26.24
N MET A 17 -0.58 -8.36 26.52
CA MET A 17 0.12 -9.33 25.67
C MET A 17 -0.52 -9.44 24.29
N MET A 18 -1.86 -9.51 24.22
CA MET A 18 -2.61 -9.49 22.96
C MET A 18 -2.38 -8.19 22.19
N GLU A 19 -2.54 -7.02 22.84
CA GLU A 19 -2.33 -5.71 22.21
C GLU A 19 -0.88 -5.56 21.73
N SER A 20 0.09 -6.01 22.53
CA SER A 20 1.52 -5.90 22.22
C SER A 20 1.92 -6.70 20.98
N MET A 21 1.23 -7.79 20.66
CA MET A 21 1.52 -8.61 19.46
C MET A 21 0.58 -8.28 18.29
N MET A 22 -0.70 -8.02 18.56
CA MET A 22 -1.70 -7.74 17.52
C MET A 22 -1.52 -6.37 16.88
N VAL A 23 -1.18 -5.34 17.66
CA VAL A 23 -1.01 -3.98 17.12
C VAL A 23 0.19 -3.90 16.16
N PRO A 24 1.39 -4.41 16.49
CA PRO A 24 2.50 -4.42 15.54
C PRO A 24 2.22 -5.29 14.31
N LEU A 25 1.55 -6.43 14.47
CA LEU A 25 1.17 -7.27 13.34
C LEU A 25 0.23 -6.54 12.38
N LEU A 26 -0.77 -5.83 12.92
CA LEU A 26 -1.67 -5.00 12.14
C LEU A 26 -0.90 -3.92 11.37
N TYR A 27 -0.01 -3.19 12.03
CA TYR A 27 0.81 -2.17 11.38
C TYR A 27 1.77 -2.76 10.34
N LEU A 28 2.31 -3.96 10.57
CA LEU A 28 3.16 -4.65 9.60
C LEU A 28 2.35 -5.00 8.34
N ILE A 29 1.13 -5.52 8.50
CA ILE A 29 0.24 -5.82 7.38
C ILE A 29 -0.15 -4.53 6.63
N LEU A 30 -0.55 -3.48 7.35
CA LEU A 30 -0.88 -2.19 6.75
C LEU A 30 0.31 -1.58 6.01
N ALA A 31 1.50 -1.62 6.61
CA ALA A 31 2.72 -1.12 6.01
C ALA A 31 3.11 -1.94 4.77
N GLY A 32 3.01 -3.28 4.84
CA GLY A 32 3.26 -4.15 3.70
C GLY A 32 2.27 -3.90 2.55
N ALA A 33 1.00 -3.70 2.88
CA ALA A 33 -0.02 -3.36 1.89
C ALA A 33 0.25 -1.99 1.25
N TYR A 34 0.58 -0.99 2.06
CA TYR A 34 0.85 0.39 1.61
C TYR A 34 2.15 0.51 0.80
N LEU A 35 3.19 -0.25 1.15
CA LEU A 35 4.52 -0.11 0.55
C LEU A 35 4.75 -1.03 -0.66
N LEU A 36 4.08 -2.19 -0.71
CA LEU A 36 4.29 -3.19 -1.76
C LEU A 36 3.00 -3.46 -2.55
N VAL A 37 1.94 -3.91 -1.89
CA VAL A 37 0.75 -4.45 -2.60
C VAL A 37 0.02 -3.38 -3.40
N ILE A 38 -0.33 -2.26 -2.76
CA ILE A 38 -1.07 -1.17 -3.43
C ILE A 38 -0.20 -0.46 -4.48
N PRO A 39 1.08 -0.12 -4.22
CA PRO A 39 1.95 0.49 -5.23
C PRO A 39 2.11 -0.37 -6.49
N VAL A 40 2.21 -1.70 -6.36
CA VAL A 40 2.20 -2.62 -7.52
C VAL A 40 0.91 -2.46 -8.33
N ALA A 41 -0.26 -2.46 -7.68
CA ALA A 41 -1.54 -2.27 -8.36
C ALA A 41 -1.63 -0.90 -9.06
N VAL A 42 -1.12 0.16 -8.42
CA VAL A 42 -1.04 1.51 -9.01
C VAL A 42 -0.16 1.50 -10.27
N LEU A 43 1.02 0.85 -10.24
CA LEU A 43 1.88 0.75 -11.42
C LEU A 43 1.18 0.06 -12.60
N PHE A 44 0.41 -1.02 -12.34
CA PHE A 44 -0.40 -1.67 -13.38
C PHE A 44 -1.51 -0.76 -13.92
N TYR A 45 -2.20 -0.04 -13.03
CA TYR A 45 -3.24 0.91 -13.43
C TYR A 45 -2.68 2.03 -14.31
N LEU A 46 -1.54 2.61 -13.91
CA LEU A 46 -0.86 3.64 -14.70
C LEU A 46 -0.44 3.10 -16.06
N ASN A 47 0.24 1.95 -16.12
CA ASN A 47 0.74 1.38 -17.37
C ASN A 47 -0.40 1.08 -18.39
N THR A 48 -1.56 0.65 -17.92
CA THR A 48 -2.70 0.30 -18.80
C THR A 48 -3.44 1.52 -19.34
N ARG A 49 -3.55 2.61 -18.58
CA ARG A 49 -4.45 3.73 -18.89
C ARG A 49 -3.74 5.05 -19.18
N TRP A 50 -2.42 5.13 -19.03
CA TRP A 50 -1.63 6.37 -19.18
C TRP A 50 -1.97 7.19 -20.43
N TYR A 51 -2.06 6.54 -21.59
CA TYR A 51 -2.26 7.19 -22.89
C TYR A 51 -3.72 7.50 -23.23
N VAL A 52 -4.68 6.93 -22.48
CA VAL A 52 -6.12 7.02 -22.78
C VAL A 52 -6.90 7.77 -21.69
N ALA A 53 -6.27 8.07 -20.55
CA ALA A 53 -6.91 8.69 -19.40
C ALA A 53 -7.52 10.07 -19.71
N SER A 54 -8.73 10.31 -19.19
CA SER A 54 -9.40 11.62 -19.19
C SER A 54 -8.74 12.61 -18.23
N SER A 55 -9.04 13.91 -18.32
CA SER A 55 -8.43 14.96 -17.48
C SER A 55 -8.62 14.73 -15.98
N ILE A 56 -9.83 14.29 -15.57
CA ILE A 56 -10.15 13.98 -14.16
C ILE A 56 -9.43 12.70 -13.74
N GLU A 57 -9.47 11.66 -14.58
CA GLU A 57 -8.77 10.39 -14.32
C GLU A 57 -7.27 10.61 -14.15
N ARG A 58 -6.67 11.49 -14.95
CA ARG A 58 -5.25 11.83 -14.87
C ARG A 58 -4.90 12.61 -13.59
N ALA A 59 -5.76 13.51 -13.12
CA ALA A 59 -5.57 14.17 -11.83
C ALA A 59 -5.60 13.15 -10.68
N PHE A 60 -6.53 12.20 -10.72
CA PHE A 60 -6.60 11.12 -9.74
C PHE A 60 -5.38 10.19 -9.80
N MET A 61 -4.89 9.87 -11.00
CA MET A 61 -3.65 9.11 -11.18
C MET A 61 -2.45 9.80 -10.51
N TYR A 62 -2.29 11.11 -10.67
CA TYR A 62 -1.22 11.85 -10.00
C TYR A 62 -1.40 11.84 -8.48
N PHE A 63 -2.62 12.00 -7.98
CA PHE A 63 -2.89 11.87 -6.56
C PHE A 63 -2.45 10.50 -6.02
N LEU A 64 -2.76 9.41 -6.71
CA LEU A 64 -2.32 8.06 -6.32
C LEU A 64 -0.79 7.93 -6.30
N VAL A 65 -0.10 8.48 -7.30
CA VAL A 65 1.37 8.48 -7.34
C VAL A 65 1.97 9.23 -6.17
N PHE A 66 1.44 10.41 -5.81
CA PHE A 66 1.91 11.17 -4.66
C PHE A 66 1.59 10.48 -3.33
N PHE A 67 0.38 9.91 -3.20
CA PHE A 67 -0.05 9.25 -1.97
C PHE A 67 0.73 7.96 -1.69
N PHE A 68 1.13 7.22 -2.73
CA PHE A 68 1.92 5.98 -2.62
C PHE A 68 3.38 6.12 -3.08
N PHE A 69 3.87 7.36 -3.20
CA PHE A 69 5.22 7.68 -3.65
C PHE A 69 6.34 6.87 -2.97
N PRO A 70 6.38 6.71 -1.62
CA PRO A 70 7.44 5.96 -0.98
C PRO A 70 7.49 4.49 -1.44
N GLY A 71 6.34 3.85 -1.67
CA GLY A 71 6.29 2.47 -2.16
C GLY A 71 6.70 2.35 -3.63
N LEU A 72 6.31 3.32 -4.46
CA LEU A 72 6.72 3.38 -5.87
C LEU A 72 8.25 3.54 -6.01
N LEU A 73 8.89 4.29 -5.11
CA LEU A 73 10.34 4.45 -5.08
C LEU A 73 11.05 3.12 -4.80
N VAL A 74 10.54 2.34 -3.83
CA VAL A 74 11.09 1.00 -3.50
C VAL A 74 10.98 0.05 -4.69
N LEU A 75 9.90 0.10 -5.44
CA LEU A 75 9.66 -0.78 -6.60
C LEU A 75 10.36 -0.30 -7.89
N SER A 76 10.79 0.95 -7.94
CA SER A 76 11.34 1.59 -9.14
C SER A 76 12.51 0.87 -9.82
N PRO A 77 13.50 0.27 -9.11
CA PRO A 77 14.61 -0.41 -9.79
C PRO A 77 14.21 -1.77 -10.39
N PHE A 78 13.08 -2.34 -9.96
CA PHE A 78 12.67 -3.70 -10.35
C PHE A 78 11.75 -3.72 -11.57
N VAL A 79 11.02 -2.63 -11.82
CA VAL A 79 9.95 -2.60 -12.81
C VAL A 79 10.39 -1.82 -14.04
N ASN A 80 10.36 -2.46 -15.21
CA ASN A 80 10.75 -1.85 -16.48
C ASN A 80 9.59 -1.82 -17.48
N PHE A 81 8.92 -0.68 -17.62
CA PHE A 81 7.80 -0.49 -18.54
C PHE A 81 8.23 -0.02 -19.94
N ARG A 82 9.35 -0.54 -20.44
CA ARG A 82 9.79 -0.24 -21.80
C ARG A 82 8.80 -0.82 -22.81
N PRO A 83 8.34 -0.04 -23.81
CA PRO A 83 7.53 -0.56 -24.90
C PRO A 83 8.23 -1.74 -25.58
N LYS A 84 7.47 -2.80 -25.87
CA LYS A 84 8.00 -3.94 -26.65
C LYS A 84 8.34 -3.45 -28.05
N ARG A 85 9.41 -4.01 -28.63
CA ARG A 85 9.79 -3.68 -30.00
C ARG A 85 8.66 -4.04 -30.95
N ARG A 86 8.38 -3.14 -31.90
CA ARG A 86 7.44 -3.40 -33.00
C ARG A 86 8.03 -4.49 -33.90
N GLN A 87 7.25 -5.53 -34.20
CA GLN A 87 7.59 -6.46 -35.27
C GLN A 87 7.45 -5.73 -36.61
N ILE A 88 8.45 -5.79 -37.47
CA ILE A 88 8.40 -5.23 -38.82
C ILE A 88 8.27 -6.45 -39.73
N GLU A 89 7.15 -6.56 -40.45
CA GLU A 89 7.04 -7.57 -41.52
C GLU A 89 8.06 -7.23 -42.62
N ALA A 90 8.76 -8.28 -43.08
CA ALA A 90 9.79 -8.18 -44.10
C ALA A 90 9.19 -8.00 -45.49
#